data_AF-A0A853F7V9-F1
#
_entry.id   AF-A0A853F7V9-F1
#
_cell.length_a   1.000
_cell.length_b   1.000
_cell.length_c   1.000
_cell.angle_alpha   90.00
_cell.angle_beta   90.00
_cell.angle_gamma   90.00
#
_symmetry.space_group_name_H-M   'P 1'
#
loop_
_entity.id
_entity.type
_entity.pdbx_description
1 polymer ?
#
loop_
_entity_poly.entity_id
_entity_poly.type
_entity_poly.pdbx_seq_one_letter_code
_entity_poly.pdbx_strand_id
1 'polypeptide(L)'
;MKLDIEVKNLGKLKKGTVKVRPLTVLTGENGTGKSFFTKVLYSAFNTLNTNVLHRDITLDISLINIKLAILRLSIQHISQNDRLQINNLSKSLSALHDDLNKFKDESATVYFLNTIALCKQTDKFLAEFESYLKEIEKKPIKIKLAKKTIQELEHAFNC
;
A
#
# COMPACT_ATOMS: atom_id res chain seq x y z
N MET A 1 -13.68 4.37 22.51
CA MET A 1 -13.92 3.00 22.03
C MET A 1 -14.64 2.20 23.11
N LYS A 2 -15.64 1.38 22.74
CA LYS A 2 -16.26 0.38 23.63
C LYS A 2 -15.97 -0.99 23.01
N LEU A 3 -15.15 -1.80 23.67
CA LEU A 3 -14.71 -3.10 23.16
C LEU A 3 -14.81 -4.14 24.27
N ASP A 4 -15.35 -5.31 23.94
CA ASP A 4 -15.43 -6.46 24.86
C ASP A 4 -14.51 -7.55 24.31
N ILE A 5 -13.48 -7.91 25.08
CA ILE A 5 -12.42 -8.83 24.68
C ILE A 5 -12.61 -10.14 25.44
N GLU A 6 -12.88 -11.23 24.73
CA GLU A 6 -12.80 -12.57 25.31
C GLU A 6 -11.35 -13.05 25.28
N VAL A 7 -10.84 -13.45 26.43
CA VAL A 7 -9.48 -13.96 26.62
C VAL A 7 -9.58 -15.45 26.92
N LYS A 8 -8.85 -16.27 26.16
CA LYS A 8 -8.70 -17.71 26.40
C LYS A 8 -7.23 -18.07 26.29
N ASN A 9 -6.72 -18.80 27.29
CA ASN A 9 -5.36 -19.34 27.34
C ASN A 9 -4.23 -18.31 27.08
N LEU A 10 -4.34 -17.11 27.65
CA LEU A 10 -3.36 -16.05 27.49
C LEU A 10 -2.46 -15.94 28.73
N GLY A 11 -1.33 -16.67 28.70
CA GLY A 11 -0.40 -16.72 29.83
C GLY A 11 -1.06 -17.31 31.08
N LYS A 12 -1.06 -16.56 32.19
CA LYS A 12 -1.74 -16.96 33.43
C LYS A 12 -3.26 -16.78 33.39
N LEU A 13 -3.79 -16.04 32.41
CA LEU A 13 -5.23 -15.86 32.23
C LEU A 13 -5.79 -17.02 31.39
N LYS A 14 -6.42 -17.99 32.06
CA LYS A 14 -6.99 -19.18 31.40
C LYS A 14 -8.27 -18.87 30.62
N LYS A 15 -9.18 -18.10 31.21
CA LYS A 15 -10.42 -17.64 30.56
C LYS A 15 -10.93 -16.37 31.24
N GLY A 16 -11.47 -15.42 30.48
CA GLY A 16 -12.13 -14.24 31.04
C GLY A 16 -12.63 -13.27 29.97
N THR A 17 -13.42 -12.29 30.37
CA THR A 17 -13.88 -11.21 29.48
C THR A 17 -13.43 -9.88 30.05
N VAL A 18 -12.71 -9.09 29.25
CA VAL A 18 -12.23 -7.76 29.64
C VAL A 18 -13.00 -6.70 28.85
N LYS A 19 -13.67 -5.81 29.57
CA LYS A 19 -14.44 -4.71 28.99
C LYS A 19 -13.55 -3.46 28.94
N VAL A 20 -13.12 -3.09 27.74
CA VAL A 20 -12.34 -1.87 27.50
C VAL A 20 -13.30 -0.69 27.30
N ARG A 21 -13.14 0.33 28.12
CA ARG A 21 -13.94 1.57 28.18
C ARG A 21 -13.00 2.79 28.22
N PRO A 22 -13.50 4.03 28.01
CA PRO A 22 -12.67 5.24 27.98
C PRO A 22 -11.72 5.39 29.16
N LEU A 23 -12.14 5.00 30.36
CA LEU A 23 -11.27 4.79 31.52
C LEU A 23 -11.34 3.32 31.92
N THR A 24 -10.22 2.61 31.84
CA THR A 24 -10.11 1.20 32.25
C THR A 24 -8.85 1.05 33.09
N VAL A 25 -9.00 0.60 34.33
CA VAL A 25 -7.88 0.31 35.23
C VAL A 25 -7.78 -1.19 35.44
N LEU A 26 -6.63 -1.78 35.11
CA LEU A 26 -6.35 -3.20 35.32
C LEU A 26 -5.70 -3.39 36.70
N THR A 27 -6.46 -3.93 37.65
CA THR A 27 -6.01 -4.17 39.03
C THR A 27 -5.84 -5.66 39.32
N GLY A 28 -5.21 -5.99 40.45
CA GLY A 28 -4.97 -7.36 40.91
C GLY A 28 -3.56 -7.54 41.47
N GLU A 29 -3.30 -8.67 42.13
CA GLU A 29 -2.01 -8.96 42.77
C GLU A 29 -0.85 -9.03 41.78
N ASN A 30 0.39 -8.88 42.28
CA ASN A 30 1.58 -9.02 41.46
C ASN A 30 1.69 -10.42 40.87
N GLY A 31 2.16 -10.50 39.62
CA GLY A 31 2.34 -11.78 38.94
C GLY A 31 1.04 -12.45 38.44
N THR A 32 -0.11 -11.78 38.46
CA THR A 32 -1.39 -12.29 37.90
C THR A 32 -1.52 -12.17 36.38
N GLY A 33 -0.50 -11.66 35.70
CA GLY A 33 -0.48 -11.54 34.23
C GLY A 33 -0.93 -10.19 33.67
N LYS A 34 -1.18 -9.18 34.51
CA LYS A 34 -1.60 -7.82 34.10
C LYS A 34 -0.68 -7.23 33.02
N SER A 35 0.63 -7.18 33.25
CA SER A 35 1.60 -6.62 32.29
C SER A 35 1.67 -7.42 30.98
N PHE A 36 1.49 -8.75 31.06
CA PHE A 36 1.45 -9.59 29.87
C PHE A 36 0.21 -9.30 29.02
N PHE A 37 -0.96 -9.24 29.67
CA PHE A 37 -2.21 -8.87 29.02
C PHE A 37 -2.13 -7.48 28.37
N THR A 38 -1.59 -6.47 29.06
CA THR A 38 -1.41 -5.13 28.50
C THR A 38 -0.48 -5.13 27.29
N LYS A 39 0.62 -5.89 27.31
CA LYS A 39 1.54 -6.02 26.15
C LYS A 39 0.88 -6.70 24.95
N VAL A 40 0.10 -7.75 25.19
CA VAL A 40 -0.66 -8.44 24.13
C VAL A 40 -1.70 -7.50 23.53
N LEU A 41 -2.43 -6.78 24.38
CA LEU A 41 -3.43 -5.81 23.97
C LEU A 41 -2.80 -4.68 23.15
N TYR A 42 -1.68 -4.14 23.64
CA TYR A 42 -0.89 -3.16 22.92
C TYR A 42 -0.42 -3.69 21.56
N SER A 43 0.15 -4.90 21.51
CA SER A 43 0.62 -5.50 20.26
C SER A 43 -0.52 -5.71 19.26
N ALA A 44 -1.66 -6.21 19.72
CA ALA A 44 -2.84 -6.40 18.88
C ALA A 44 -3.36 -5.07 18.33
N PHE A 45 -3.52 -4.05 19.17
CA PHE A 45 -3.95 -2.72 18.71
C PHE A 45 -2.90 -2.03 17.83
N ASN A 46 -1.61 -2.17 18.13
CA ASN A 46 -0.55 -1.61 17.32
C ASN A 46 -0.52 -2.26 15.93
N THR A 47 -0.78 -3.57 15.86
CA THR A 47 -0.94 -4.29 14.59
C THR A 47 -2.19 -3.82 13.85
N LEU A 48 -3.32 -3.62 14.54
CA LEU A 48 -4.53 -3.06 13.93
C LEU A 48 -4.37 -1.59 13.51
N ASN A 49 -3.46 -0.87 14.16
CA ASN A 49 -3.08 0.50 13.81
C ASN A 49 -2.01 0.54 12.70
N THR A 50 -1.55 -0.62 12.18
CA THR A 50 -0.73 -0.61 10.98
C THR A 50 -1.59 -0.18 9.81
N ASN A 51 -1.04 0.72 9.01
CA ASN A 51 -1.72 1.23 7.85
C ASN A 51 -1.66 0.20 6.71
N VAL A 52 -2.58 -0.77 6.76
CA VAL A 52 -2.68 -1.83 5.75
C VAL A 52 -2.78 -1.24 4.34
N LEU A 53 -3.51 -0.14 4.21
CA LEU A 53 -3.63 0.60 2.95
C LEU A 53 -2.26 1.12 2.47
N HIS A 54 -1.43 1.67 3.36
CA HIS A 54 -0.07 2.09 3.00
C HIS A 54 0.80 0.94 2.49
N ARG A 55 0.74 -0.19 3.18
CA ARG A 55 1.48 -1.38 2.76
C ARG A 55 1.04 -1.85 1.38
N ASP A 56 -0.26 -1.96 1.15
CA ASP A 56 -0.80 -2.49 -0.09
C ASP A 56 -0.50 -1.53 -1.27
N ILE A 57 -0.69 -0.22 -1.10
CA ILE A 57 -0.32 0.78 -2.13
C ILE A 57 1.19 0.73 -2.43
N THR A 58 2.03 0.59 -1.41
CA THR A 58 3.50 0.50 -1.59
C THR A 58 3.91 -0.74 -2.39
N LEU A 59 3.24 -1.87 -2.15
CA LEU A 59 3.44 -3.10 -2.93
C LEU A 59 3.01 -2.90 -4.38
N ASP A 60 1.85 -2.27 -4.62
CA ASP A 60 1.37 -2.00 -5.98
C ASP A 60 2.33 -1.08 -6.75
N ILE A 61 2.81 0.00 -6.14
CA ILE A 61 3.83 0.88 -6.74
C ILE A 61 5.09 0.10 -7.10
N SER A 62 5.54 -0.80 -6.23
CA SER A 62 6.73 -1.64 -6.47
C SER A 62 6.51 -2.58 -7.65
N LEU A 63 5.33 -3.23 -7.72
CA LEU A 63 4.97 -4.12 -8.82
C LEU A 63 4.86 -3.37 -10.16
N ILE A 64 4.30 -2.17 -10.16
CA ILE A 64 4.23 -1.33 -11.36
C ILE A 64 5.64 -0.95 -11.82
N ASN A 65 6.54 -0.54 -10.92
CA ASN A 65 7.93 -0.23 -11.29
C ASN A 65 8.67 -1.44 -11.89
N ILE A 66 8.45 -2.64 -11.36
CA ILE A 66 9.00 -3.88 -11.94
C ILE A 66 8.44 -4.10 -13.37
N LYS A 67 7.13 -3.95 -13.55
CA LYS A 67 6.50 -4.07 -14.88
C LYS A 67 7.03 -3.02 -15.86
N LEU A 68 7.29 -1.79 -15.42
CA LEU A 68 7.91 -0.75 -16.24
C LEU A 68 9.33 -1.12 -16.66
N ALA A 69 10.12 -1.71 -15.76
CA ALA A 69 11.45 -2.22 -16.09
C ALA A 69 11.37 -3.36 -17.12
N ILE A 70 10.45 -4.30 -16.95
CA ILE A 70 10.20 -5.38 -17.91
C ILE A 70 9.76 -4.82 -19.26
N LEU A 71 8.83 -3.86 -19.28
CA LEU A 71 8.35 -3.20 -20.49
C LEU A 71 9.52 -2.58 -21.26
N ARG A 72 10.39 -1.85 -20.56
CA ARG A 72 11.59 -1.24 -21.16
C ARG A 72 12.51 -2.27 -21.83
N LEU A 73 12.67 -3.45 -21.22
CA LEU A 73 13.48 -4.53 -21.79
C LEU A 73 12.78 -5.26 -22.94
N SER A 74 11.45 -5.26 -22.95
CA SER A 74 10.64 -6.02 -23.90
C SER A 74 10.31 -5.24 -25.19
N ILE A 75 10.45 -3.91 -25.18
CA ILE A 75 10.26 -3.08 -26.38
C ILE A 75 11.43 -3.28 -27.34
N GLN A 76 11.15 -3.83 -28.52
CA GLN A 76 12.13 -3.92 -29.59
C GLN A 76 12.40 -2.52 -30.19
N HIS A 77 13.67 -2.22 -30.47
CA HIS A 77 14.11 -0.91 -30.99
C HIS A 77 13.59 0.27 -30.17
N ILE A 78 13.83 0.23 -28.86
CA ILE A 78 13.41 1.29 -27.94
C ILE A 78 13.96 2.66 -28.37
N SER A 79 13.05 3.62 -28.55
CA SER A 79 13.39 5.00 -28.92
C SER A 79 13.66 5.85 -27.67
N GLN A 80 14.23 7.05 -27.88
CA GLN A 80 14.39 8.01 -26.78
C GLN A 80 13.05 8.43 -26.17
N ASN A 81 12.00 8.58 -26.99
CA ASN A 81 10.66 8.88 -26.50
C ASN A 81 10.11 7.77 -25.60
N ASP A 82 10.26 6.51 -25.99
CA ASP A 82 9.80 5.36 -25.19
C ASP A 82 10.48 5.35 -23.81
N ARG A 83 11.80 5.62 -23.78
CA ARG A 83 12.57 5.75 -22.52
C ARG A 83 12.07 6.90 -21.66
N LEU A 84 11.79 8.05 -22.29
CA LEU A 84 11.32 9.25 -21.60
C LEU A 84 9.95 9.01 -20.95
N GLN A 85 9.00 8.40 -21.67
CA GLN A 85 7.67 8.09 -21.17
C GLN A 85 7.72 7.11 -19.97
N ILE A 86 8.48 6.03 -20.10
CA ILE A 86 8.65 5.05 -19.00
C ILE A 86 9.33 5.70 -17.78
N ASN A 87 10.38 6.49 -18.00
CA ASN A 87 11.09 7.16 -16.91
C ASN A 87 10.22 8.22 -16.22
N ASN A 88 9.39 8.95 -16.97
CA ASN A 88 8.49 9.95 -16.39
C ASN A 88 7.48 9.30 -15.44
N LEU A 89 6.83 8.21 -15.86
CA LEU A 89 5.91 7.50 -14.99
C LEU A 89 6.62 6.93 -13.74
N SER A 90 7.80 6.33 -13.92
CA SER A 90 8.57 5.80 -12.78
C SER A 90 8.95 6.91 -11.78
N LYS A 91 9.33 8.11 -12.26
CA LYS A 91 9.58 9.28 -11.41
C LYS A 91 8.32 9.73 -10.67
N SER A 92 7.18 9.80 -11.36
CA SER A 92 5.91 10.18 -10.74
C SER A 92 5.47 9.17 -9.67
N LEU A 93 5.65 7.88 -9.92
CA LEU A 93 5.39 6.81 -8.93
C LEU A 93 6.33 6.89 -7.72
N SER A 94 7.61 7.22 -7.95
CA SER A 94 8.56 7.45 -6.84
C SER A 94 8.15 8.65 -6.00
N ALA A 95 7.77 9.78 -6.64
CA ALA A 95 7.30 10.96 -5.92
C ALA A 95 6.03 10.67 -5.11
N LEU A 96 5.06 9.94 -5.70
CA LEU A 96 3.87 9.48 -4.99
C LEU A 96 4.24 8.61 -3.78
N HIS A 97 5.18 7.67 -3.95
CA HIS A 97 5.63 6.81 -2.85
C HIS A 97 6.26 7.64 -1.73
N ASP A 98 7.11 8.61 -2.06
CA ASP A 98 7.74 9.50 -1.09
C ASP A 98 6.71 10.36 -0.34
N ASP A 99 5.68 10.85 -1.04
CA ASP A 99 4.59 11.61 -0.43
C ASP A 99 3.72 10.74 0.49
N LEU A 100 3.40 9.51 0.10
CA LEU A 100 2.67 8.56 0.95
C LEU A 100 3.48 8.17 2.20
N ASN A 101 4.80 8.04 2.06
CA ASN A 101 5.69 7.73 3.17
C ASN A 101 5.68 8.81 4.27
N LYS A 102 5.38 10.08 3.94
CA LYS A 102 5.25 11.16 4.94
C LYS A 102 4.12 10.92 5.94
N PHE A 103 3.13 10.11 5.56
CA PHE A 103 1.93 9.84 6.37
C PHE A 103 1.85 8.40 6.88
N LYS A 104 2.89 7.58 6.68
CA LYS A 104 2.83 6.12 6.97
C LYS A 104 2.50 5.78 8.43
N ASP A 105 2.91 6.64 9.36
CA ASP A 105 2.74 6.47 10.81
C ASP A 105 1.50 7.22 11.34
N GLU A 106 0.78 7.92 10.46
CA GLU A 106 -0.47 8.60 10.81
C GLU A 106 -1.62 7.62 11.00
N SER A 107 -2.69 8.09 11.66
CA SER A 107 -3.93 7.31 11.76
C SER A 107 -4.47 6.93 10.36
N ALA A 108 -5.12 5.77 10.26
CA ALA A 108 -5.68 5.28 9.00
C ALA A 108 -6.59 6.33 8.31
N THR A 109 -7.37 7.09 9.08
CA THR A 109 -8.23 8.16 8.56
C THR A 109 -7.42 9.30 7.95
N VAL A 110 -6.38 9.77 8.62
CA VAL A 110 -5.51 10.84 8.14
C VAL A 110 -4.78 10.39 6.87
N TYR A 111 -4.25 9.17 6.86
CA TYR A 111 -3.62 8.63 5.67
C TYR A 111 -4.58 8.50 4.49
N PHE A 112 -5.80 8.01 4.72
CA PHE A 112 -6.81 7.88 3.66
C PHE A 112 -7.16 9.23 3.02
N LEU A 113 -7.37 10.28 3.84
CA LEU A 113 -7.66 11.63 3.34
C LEU A 113 -6.50 12.21 2.52
N ASN A 114 -5.26 12.02 2.98
CA ASN A 114 -4.08 12.46 2.24
C ASN A 114 -3.89 11.66 0.94
N THR A 115 -4.18 10.36 0.95
CA THR A 115 -4.14 9.52 -0.27
C THR A 115 -5.11 10.04 -1.33
N ILE A 116 -6.35 10.39 -0.96
CA ILE A 116 -7.33 10.98 -1.89
C ILE A 116 -6.81 12.28 -2.50
N ALA A 117 -6.17 13.13 -1.71
CA ALA A 117 -5.62 14.40 -2.20
C ALA A 117 -4.48 14.19 -3.21
N LEU A 118 -3.64 13.17 -2.99
CA LEU A 118 -2.54 12.81 -3.89
C LEU A 118 -3.04 12.18 -5.20
N CYS A 119 -4.07 11.32 -5.16
CA CYS A 119 -4.64 10.70 -6.36
C CYS A 119 -5.04 11.72 -7.44
N LYS A 120 -5.64 12.85 -7.04
CA LYS A 120 -6.04 13.92 -7.96
C LYS A 120 -4.87 14.52 -8.74
N GLN A 121 -3.65 14.45 -8.21
CA GLN A 121 -2.46 14.98 -8.87
C GLN A 121 -1.86 13.96 -9.84
N THR A 122 -2.09 12.66 -9.62
CA THR A 122 -1.54 11.57 -10.43
C THR A 122 -2.37 11.23 -11.67
N ASP A 123 -3.65 11.62 -11.73
CA ASP A 123 -4.55 11.35 -12.87
C ASP A 123 -3.99 11.84 -14.20
N LYS A 124 -3.34 13.01 -14.21
CA LYS A 124 -2.75 13.57 -15.43
C LYS A 124 -1.62 12.70 -15.98
N PHE A 125 -0.72 12.23 -15.11
CA PHE A 125 0.41 11.40 -15.53
C PHE A 125 -0.04 10.02 -16.02
N LEU A 126 -1.07 9.46 -15.37
CA LEU A 126 -1.69 8.20 -15.81
C LEU A 126 -2.29 8.34 -17.20
N ALA A 127 -3.08 9.39 -17.45
CA ALA A 127 -3.68 9.64 -18.76
C ALA A 127 -2.62 9.82 -19.88
N GLU A 128 -1.53 10.54 -19.59
CA GLU A 128 -0.41 10.70 -20.52
C GLU A 128 0.25 9.34 -20.84
N PHE A 129 0.47 8.50 -19.83
CA PHE A 129 1.09 7.20 -20.01
C PHE A 129 0.18 6.18 -20.72
N GLU A 130 -1.12 6.18 -20.43
CA GLU A 130 -2.11 5.37 -21.15
C GLU A 130 -2.17 5.72 -22.63
N SER A 131 -2.11 7.02 -22.95
CA SER A 131 -2.01 7.48 -24.34
C SER A 131 -0.75 6.93 -25.02
N TYR A 132 0.38 6.95 -24.32
CA TYR A 132 1.62 6.34 -24.80
C TYR A 132 1.50 4.83 -25.02
N LEU A 133 0.85 4.08 -24.12
CA LEU A 133 0.63 2.64 -24.29
C LEU A 133 -0.19 2.36 -25.57
N LYS A 134 -1.28 3.11 -25.78
CA LYS A 134 -2.08 3.00 -27.01
C LYS A 134 -1.28 3.31 -28.29
N GLU A 135 -0.34 4.26 -28.22
CA GLU A 135 0.53 4.59 -29.35
C GLU A 135 1.59 3.52 -29.64
N ILE A 136 2.12 2.84 -28.61
CA ILE A 136 3.11 1.78 -28.83
C ILE A 136 2.44 0.49 -29.33
N GLU A 137 1.21 0.20 -28.90
CA GLU A 137 0.45 -0.97 -29.36
C GLU A 137 0.21 -0.98 -30.88
N LYS A 138 0.08 0.21 -31.49
CA LYS A 138 -0.05 0.37 -32.95
C LYS A 138 1.22 -0.05 -33.72
N LYS A 139 2.33 -0.33 -33.04
CA LYS A 139 3.64 -0.64 -33.64
C LYS A 139 3.98 -2.12 -33.42
N PRO A 140 3.51 -3.03 -34.29
CA PRO A 140 3.59 -4.48 -34.06
C PRO A 140 5.01 -5.01 -33.90
N ILE A 141 5.99 -4.38 -34.57
CA ILE A 141 7.41 -4.71 -34.44
C ILE A 141 7.90 -4.44 -33.00
N LYS A 142 7.46 -3.34 -32.38
CA LYS A 142 7.91 -2.96 -31.04
C LYS A 142 7.32 -3.84 -29.94
N ILE A 143 6.05 -4.26 -30.09
CA ILE A 143 5.28 -4.85 -28.99
C ILE A 143 5.27 -6.39 -28.95
N LYS A 144 5.92 -7.08 -29.89
CA LYS A 144 5.88 -8.55 -29.98
C LYS A 144 6.21 -9.23 -28.65
N LEU A 145 7.21 -8.73 -27.92
CA LEU A 145 7.61 -9.25 -26.60
C LEU A 145 6.98 -8.48 -25.42
N ALA A 146 6.54 -7.24 -25.66
CA ALA A 146 5.98 -6.35 -24.62
C ALA A 146 4.47 -6.52 -24.39
N LYS A 147 3.75 -7.18 -25.31
CA LYS A 147 2.28 -7.24 -25.33
C LYS A 147 1.67 -7.68 -23.99
N LYS A 148 2.22 -8.73 -23.38
CA LYS A 148 1.74 -9.24 -22.09
C LYS A 148 1.91 -8.19 -20.98
N THR A 149 3.06 -7.55 -20.91
CA THR A 149 3.37 -6.53 -19.90
C THR A 149 2.53 -5.27 -20.07
N ILE A 150 2.21 -4.89 -21.32
CA ILE A 150 1.30 -3.77 -21.60
C ILE A 150 -0.09 -4.07 -21.03
N GLN A 151 -0.65 -5.25 -21.32
CA GLN A 151 -1.95 -5.68 -20.77
C GLN A 151 -1.96 -5.71 -19.24
N GLU A 152 -0.88 -6.19 -18.62
CA GLU A 152 -0.75 -6.21 -17.15
C GLU A 152 -0.62 -4.82 -16.53
N LEU A 153 -0.13 -3.83 -17.27
CA LEU A 153 -0.06 -2.43 -16.84
C LEU A 153 -1.42 -1.75 -17.02
N GLU A 154 -2.09 -1.96 -18.15
CA GLU A 154 -3.44 -1.44 -18.38
C GLU A 154 -4.44 -1.96 -17.34
N HIS A 155 -4.37 -3.23 -16.97
CA HIS A 155 -5.19 -3.76 -15.87
C HIS A 155 -4.84 -3.09 -14.53
N ALA A 156 -3.57 -2.76 -14.29
CA ALA A 156 -3.18 -2.12 -13.03
C ALA A 156 -3.71 -0.68 -12.89
N PHE A 157 -4.07 -0.02 -14.00
CA PHE A 157 -4.57 1.36 -14.02
C PHE A 157 -6.11 1.47 -14.10
N ASN A 158 -6.83 0.40 -14.42
CA ASN A 158 -8.29 0.39 -14.62
C ASN A 158 -9.11 -0.13 -13.41
N CYS A 159 -8.54 -0.13 -12.19
CA CYS A 159 -9.24 -0.57 -10.97
C CYS A 159 -9.87 0.60 -10.19
#